data_AF-A0A1Q7AGD6-F1
#
_entry.id   AF-A0A1Q7AGD6-F1
#
_cell.length_a   1.000
_cell.length_b   1.000
_cell.length_c   1.000
_cell.angle_alpha   90.00
_cell.angle_beta   90.00
_cell.angle_gamma   90.00
#
_symmetry.space_group_name_H-M   'P 1'
#
loop_
_entity.id
_entity.type
_entity.pdbx_description
1 polymer ?
#
loop_
_entity_poly.entity_id
_entity_poly.type
_entity_poly.pdbx_seq_one_letter_code
_entity_poly.pdbx_strand_id
1 'polypeptide(L)'
;MSGVLRADLHVHSYHSGYARHLRVLRARDCYSEPEAVYAAARARGMDVVTITDHDSIDGCLEFLNRHPDAEDFFISEEIECSFPGTTLKAHIGAYAIDERIHREIQPLRSDVHDVVAYLRSRDVFYALNHPFFFFTGQMPFAEYVAMLVGLFPAFEVRNGTMLPEHNLLAQAIVSACGAQGGPPFVMIGGSDAHTLAGVATTFTEVTGRDEQEEREESHGSPRDRFVRGLRAGRARADGRHGSTLREAREIYGVVARYWASLVGGGRPGLSLPRRALGLAFSAVTLPFEFSPLLVAALDKRAEAARVRAYRREWDAAAATPTGAAAIANLAAESEST
;
A
#
# COMPACT_ATOMS: atom_id res chain seq x y z
N MET A 1 29.14 -7.49 0.40
CA MET A 1 27.70 -7.84 0.36
C MET A 1 27.04 -6.68 -0.38
N SER A 2 26.21 -6.94 -1.39
CA SER A 2 25.60 -5.85 -2.18
C SER A 2 24.87 -4.88 -1.26
N GLY A 3 25.16 -3.58 -1.35
CA GLY A 3 24.55 -2.53 -0.54
C GLY A 3 23.05 -2.30 -0.79
N VAL A 4 22.33 -3.26 -1.38
CA VAL A 4 20.90 -3.15 -1.67
C VAL A 4 20.11 -3.84 -0.57
N LEU A 5 19.14 -3.12 0.01
CA LEU A 5 18.19 -3.66 0.98
C LEU A 5 16.79 -3.68 0.37
N ARG A 6 16.03 -4.74 0.65
CA ARG A 6 14.66 -4.92 0.13
C ARG A 6 13.63 -5.00 1.24
N ALA A 7 12.48 -4.36 1.03
CA ALA A 7 11.29 -4.53 1.87
C ALA A 7 10.01 -4.49 1.03
N ASP A 8 9.03 -5.29 1.43
CA ASP A 8 7.65 -5.14 0.98
C ASP A 8 6.98 -4.04 1.80
N LEU A 9 6.70 -2.89 1.18
CA LEU A 9 6.19 -1.71 1.87
C LEU A 9 4.66 -1.65 1.93
N HIS A 10 3.95 -2.62 1.37
CA HIS A 10 2.50 -2.64 1.45
C HIS A 10 2.05 -4.08 1.62
N VAL A 11 1.76 -4.48 2.85
CA VAL A 11 1.39 -5.86 3.18
C VAL A 11 0.53 -5.93 4.43
N HIS A 12 -0.50 -6.77 4.38
CA HIS A 12 -1.54 -6.86 5.40
C HIS A 12 -1.44 -8.12 6.24
N SER A 13 -1.91 -8.05 7.48
CA SER A 13 -1.97 -9.15 8.42
C SER A 13 -3.38 -9.33 9.00
N TYR A 14 -3.53 -10.28 9.92
CA TYR A 14 -4.76 -10.54 10.66
C TYR A 14 -5.37 -9.28 11.32
N HIS A 15 -4.59 -8.21 11.49
CA HIS A 15 -5.00 -6.98 12.15
C HIS A 15 -5.57 -5.88 11.25
N SER A 16 -5.60 -6.04 9.91
CA SER A 16 -6.32 -5.14 8.97
C SER A 16 -7.85 -5.12 9.13
N GLY A 17 -8.40 -5.75 10.17
CA GLY A 17 -9.81 -5.70 10.50
C GLY A 17 -10.72 -6.61 9.65
N TYR A 18 -11.94 -6.12 9.38
CA TYR A 18 -12.99 -6.88 8.69
C TYR A 18 -13.23 -6.34 7.29
N ALA A 19 -13.33 -7.25 6.32
CA ALA A 19 -13.68 -6.96 4.94
C ALA A 19 -15.01 -6.19 4.91
N ARG A 20 -14.99 -4.96 4.38
CA ARG A 20 -16.10 -3.99 4.50
C ARG A 20 -17.44 -4.54 3.97
N HIS A 21 -17.40 -5.33 2.91
CA HIS A 21 -18.53 -5.94 2.22
C HIS A 21 -19.02 -7.25 2.87
N LEU A 22 -18.28 -7.82 3.82
CA LEU A 22 -18.62 -9.08 4.50
C LEU A 22 -18.63 -8.94 6.04
N ARG A 23 -18.82 -7.71 6.55
CA ARG A 23 -18.84 -7.42 7.99
C ARG A 23 -19.87 -8.23 8.77
N VAL A 24 -21.04 -8.50 8.18
CA VAL A 24 -22.10 -9.34 8.80
C VAL A 24 -21.60 -10.75 9.10
N LEU A 25 -20.72 -11.29 8.24
CA LEU A 25 -20.10 -12.60 8.43
C LEU A 25 -18.86 -12.54 9.34
N ARG A 26 -18.43 -11.34 9.74
CA ARG A 26 -17.13 -11.09 10.39
C ARG A 26 -15.96 -11.73 9.63
N ALA A 27 -16.06 -11.75 8.31
CA ALA A 27 -14.94 -12.16 7.48
C ALA A 27 -13.85 -11.07 7.59
N ARG A 28 -12.63 -11.51 7.90
CA ARG A 28 -11.47 -10.62 7.93
C ARG A 28 -10.99 -10.31 6.53
N ASP A 29 -10.32 -9.17 6.44
CA ASP A 29 -9.68 -8.71 5.22
C ASP A 29 -8.43 -9.55 4.91
N CYS A 30 -7.64 -9.83 5.95
CA CYS A 30 -6.52 -10.76 5.91
C CYS A 30 -6.58 -11.73 7.10
N TYR A 31 -6.16 -12.98 6.87
CA TYR A 31 -6.06 -14.02 7.91
C TYR A 31 -4.61 -14.43 8.21
N SER A 32 -3.64 -13.75 7.60
CA SER A 32 -2.23 -14.08 7.75
C SER A 32 -1.72 -13.60 9.10
N GLU A 33 -1.13 -14.51 9.88
CA GLU A 33 -0.49 -14.18 11.15
C GLU A 33 0.71 -13.25 10.92
N PRO A 34 0.96 -12.22 11.75
CA PRO A 34 2.13 -11.35 11.62
C PRO A 34 3.45 -12.12 11.52
N GLU A 35 3.59 -13.20 12.30
CA GLU A 35 4.75 -14.10 12.26
C GLU A 35 4.92 -14.77 10.88
N ALA A 36 3.82 -15.22 10.29
CA ALA A 36 3.84 -15.89 9.01
C ALA A 36 4.10 -14.90 7.87
N VAL A 37 3.60 -13.66 7.97
CA VAL A 37 3.94 -12.57 7.04
C VAL A 37 5.44 -12.31 7.07
N TYR A 38 6.02 -12.13 8.26
CA TYR A 38 7.46 -11.95 8.43
C TYR A 38 8.25 -13.11 7.83
N ALA A 39 7.97 -14.35 8.22
CA ALA A 39 8.66 -15.53 7.71
C ALA A 39 8.56 -15.65 6.18
N ALA A 40 7.39 -15.33 5.61
CA ALA A 40 7.14 -15.38 4.17
C ALA A 40 7.87 -14.28 3.39
N ALA A 41 8.05 -13.09 3.99
CA ALA A 41 8.85 -12.00 3.43
C ALA A 41 10.34 -12.33 3.46
N ARG A 42 10.86 -12.79 4.61
CA ARG A 42 12.26 -13.24 4.77
C ARG A 42 12.61 -14.36 3.81
N ALA A 43 11.74 -15.37 3.68
CA ALA A 43 11.94 -16.50 2.76
C ALA A 43 11.96 -16.08 1.27
N ARG A 44 11.45 -14.90 0.94
CA ARG A 44 11.48 -14.32 -0.41
C ARG A 44 12.59 -13.26 -0.59
N GLY A 45 13.51 -13.19 0.36
CA GLY A 45 14.71 -12.36 0.25
C GLY A 45 14.47 -10.88 0.58
N MET A 46 13.47 -10.56 1.39
CA MET A 46 13.40 -9.23 2.01
C MET A 46 14.42 -9.15 3.15
N ASP A 47 15.22 -8.08 3.15
CA ASP A 47 16.23 -7.80 4.17
C ASP A 47 15.65 -7.08 5.37
N VAL A 48 14.55 -6.36 5.15
CA VAL A 48 13.80 -5.62 6.15
C VAL A 48 12.30 -5.90 5.93
N VAL A 49 11.53 -5.98 7.01
CA VAL A 49 10.10 -6.27 6.98
C VAL A 49 9.33 -5.19 7.73
N THR A 50 8.14 -4.87 7.22
CA THR A 50 7.11 -4.11 7.93
C THR A 50 5.76 -4.77 7.65
N ILE A 51 4.76 -4.43 8.46
CA ILE A 51 3.34 -4.69 8.17
C ILE A 51 2.64 -3.34 8.10
N THR A 52 1.66 -3.20 7.21
CA THR A 52 0.88 -1.97 7.01
C THR A 52 -0.61 -2.28 7.13
N ASP A 53 -1.02 -2.78 8.30
CA ASP A 53 -2.43 -3.08 8.53
C ASP A 53 -3.28 -1.81 8.41
N HIS A 54 -4.53 -1.96 7.96
CA HIS A 54 -5.47 -0.85 7.86
C HIS A 54 -5.73 -0.23 9.23
N ASP A 55 -5.34 1.04 9.38
CA ASP A 55 -5.63 1.87 10.54
C ASP A 55 -5.22 1.25 11.88
N SER A 56 -4.19 0.40 11.86
CA SER A 56 -3.74 -0.38 13.00
C SER A 56 -2.24 -0.65 12.89
N ILE A 57 -1.57 -0.66 14.04
CA ILE A 57 -0.20 -1.14 14.19
C ILE A 57 -0.13 -2.45 14.98
N ASP A 58 -1.27 -3.07 15.30
CA ASP A 58 -1.34 -4.22 16.21
C ASP A 58 -0.58 -5.43 15.65
N GLY A 59 -0.54 -5.62 14.33
CA GLY A 59 0.28 -6.67 13.71
C GLY A 59 1.77 -6.46 13.92
N CYS A 60 2.23 -5.20 13.80
CA CYS A 60 3.60 -4.83 14.11
C CYS A 60 3.92 -5.02 15.60
N LEU A 61 3.07 -4.53 16.49
CA LEU A 61 3.26 -4.64 17.94
C LEU A 61 3.25 -6.10 18.40
N GLU A 62 2.35 -6.93 17.87
CA GLU A 62 2.30 -8.35 18.21
C GLU A 62 3.58 -9.09 17.79
N PHE A 63 4.14 -8.76 16.62
CA PHE A 63 5.42 -9.31 16.18
C PHE A 63 6.56 -8.86 17.10
N LEU A 64 6.70 -7.56 17.34
CA LEU A 64 7.78 -6.99 18.15
C LEU A 64 7.70 -7.41 19.63
N ASN A 65 6.51 -7.60 20.19
CA ASN A 65 6.35 -8.14 21.54
C ASN A 65 6.90 -9.56 21.69
N ARG A 66 6.93 -10.35 20.61
CA ARG A 66 7.50 -11.69 20.56
C ARG A 66 8.98 -11.69 20.14
N HIS A 67 9.41 -10.65 19.43
CA HIS A 67 10.77 -10.49 18.88
C HIS A 67 11.32 -9.08 19.18
N PRO A 68 11.58 -8.74 20.45
CA PRO A 68 11.98 -7.38 20.83
C PRO A 68 13.33 -6.95 20.25
N ASP A 69 14.19 -7.93 19.93
CA ASP A 69 15.53 -7.71 19.38
C ASP A 69 15.55 -7.71 17.83
N ALA A 70 14.39 -7.68 17.17
CA ALA A 70 14.31 -7.64 15.71
C ALA A 70 14.83 -6.30 15.15
N GLU A 71 16.05 -6.33 14.63
CA GLU A 71 16.74 -5.19 14.00
C GLU A 71 16.35 -4.95 12.53
N ASP A 72 15.60 -5.88 11.95
CA ASP A 72 15.16 -5.90 10.55
C ASP A 72 13.65 -5.70 10.42
N PHE A 73 12.99 -5.24 11.47
CA PHE A 73 11.56 -4.94 11.49
C PHE A 73 11.27 -3.52 11.98
N PHE A 74 10.36 -2.81 11.32
CA PHE A 74 9.89 -1.49 11.75
C PHE A 74 8.36 -1.39 11.66
N ILE A 75 7.78 -0.50 12.47
CA ILE A 75 6.32 -0.31 12.54
C ILE A 75 5.87 0.60 11.41
N SER A 76 4.86 0.17 10.66
CA SER A 76 4.17 1.01 9.67
C SER A 76 2.66 0.78 9.74
N GLU A 77 1.91 1.62 9.04
CA GLU A 77 0.45 1.62 9.00
C GLU A 77 -0.02 2.03 7.62
N GLU A 78 -1.11 1.42 7.13
CA GLU A 78 -1.86 1.98 6.00
C GLU A 78 -3.07 2.75 6.54
N ILE A 79 -3.04 4.06 6.38
CA ILE A 79 -4.05 4.97 6.92
C ILE A 79 -5.08 5.26 5.85
N GLU A 80 -6.34 4.83 6.06
CA GLU A 80 -7.47 5.24 5.22
C GLU A 80 -7.90 6.65 5.63
N CYS A 81 -7.80 7.59 4.70
CA CYS A 81 -8.10 9.00 4.91
C CYS A 81 -9.08 9.54 3.85
N SER A 82 -9.86 10.59 4.19
CA SER A 82 -10.84 11.19 3.29
C SER A 82 -10.37 12.55 2.76
N PHE A 83 -10.73 12.88 1.52
CA PHE A 83 -10.61 14.24 1.02
C PHE A 83 -11.85 15.05 1.40
N PRO A 84 -11.70 16.15 2.16
CA PRO A 84 -12.83 16.91 2.68
C PRO A 84 -13.75 17.40 1.55
N GLY A 85 -15.07 17.30 1.75
CA GLY A 85 -16.06 17.75 0.78
C GLY A 85 -16.26 16.85 -0.45
N THR A 86 -15.58 15.70 -0.52
CA THR A 86 -15.73 14.75 -1.64
C THR A 86 -15.99 13.32 -1.15
N THR A 87 -16.29 12.40 -2.07
CA THR A 87 -16.34 10.95 -1.77
C THR A 87 -14.99 10.26 -1.96
N LEU A 88 -13.94 11.01 -2.30
CA LEU A 88 -12.61 10.48 -2.57
C LEU A 88 -11.91 10.12 -1.26
N LYS A 89 -11.18 9.01 -1.30
CA LYS A 89 -10.32 8.54 -0.23
C LYS A 89 -8.87 8.46 -0.69
N ALA A 90 -7.96 8.45 0.26
CA ALA A 90 -6.56 8.08 0.09
C ALA A 90 -6.22 6.93 1.03
N HIS A 91 -5.37 6.03 0.57
CA HIS A 91 -4.60 5.19 1.47
C HIS A 91 -3.18 5.74 1.55
N ILE A 92 -2.72 5.97 2.77
CA ILE A 92 -1.43 6.59 3.05
C ILE A 92 -0.59 5.58 3.83
N GLY A 93 0.47 5.08 3.21
CA GLY A 93 1.48 4.30 3.93
C GLY A 93 2.32 5.23 4.77
N ALA A 94 2.30 5.06 6.10
CA ALA A 94 3.16 5.78 7.04
C ALA A 94 4.20 4.83 7.64
N TYR A 95 5.48 5.16 7.49
CA TYR A 95 6.57 4.20 7.69
C TYR A 95 7.49 4.58 8.86
N ALA A 96 7.93 3.57 9.59
CA ALA A 96 8.80 3.70 10.77
C ALA A 96 8.21 4.64 11.83
N ILE A 97 6.92 4.45 12.12
CA ILE A 97 6.16 5.22 13.12
C ILE A 97 6.25 4.58 14.51
N ASP A 98 5.65 5.23 15.50
CA ASP A 98 5.50 4.71 16.86
C ASP A 98 4.02 4.74 17.30
N GLU A 99 3.74 4.16 18.46
CA GLU A 99 2.38 4.13 19.05
C GLU A 99 1.81 5.53 19.32
N ARG A 100 2.66 6.54 19.54
CA ARG A 100 2.22 7.91 19.75
C ARG A 100 1.73 8.51 18.45
N ILE A 101 2.48 8.35 17.35
CA ILE A 101 2.10 8.77 16.00
C ILE A 101 0.78 8.11 15.60
N HIS A 102 0.66 6.79 15.77
CA HIS A 102 -0.57 6.05 15.49
C HIS A 102 -1.78 6.63 16.25
N ARG A 103 -1.65 6.90 17.56
CA ARG A 103 -2.76 7.46 18.36
C ARG A 103 -3.14 8.88 17.95
N GLU A 104 -2.14 9.73 17.69
CA GLU A 104 -2.34 11.13 17.35
C GLU A 104 -2.93 11.32 15.94
N ILE A 105 -2.66 10.41 14.99
CA ILE A 105 -3.17 10.52 13.61
C ILE A 105 -4.62 10.08 13.45
N GLN A 106 -5.11 9.13 14.26
CA GLN A 106 -6.48 8.59 14.14
C GLN A 106 -7.58 9.67 14.07
N PRO A 107 -7.61 10.70 14.95
CA PRO A 107 -8.66 11.72 14.88
C PRO A 107 -8.56 12.65 13.66
N LEU A 108 -7.43 12.67 12.95
CA LEU A 108 -7.18 13.56 11.80
C LEU A 108 -7.68 12.96 10.47
N ARG A 109 -7.98 11.67 10.43
CA ARG A 109 -8.22 10.90 9.21
C ARG A 109 -9.44 11.33 8.38
N SER A 110 -10.30 12.19 8.89
CA SER A 110 -11.39 12.79 8.11
C SER A 110 -10.90 13.81 7.08
N ASP A 111 -9.65 14.28 7.20
CA ASP A 111 -9.05 15.26 6.30
C ASP A 111 -7.60 14.88 5.95
N VAL A 112 -7.35 14.65 4.66
CA VAL A 112 -6.03 14.34 4.12
C VAL A 112 -5.00 15.44 4.40
N HIS A 113 -5.42 16.70 4.44
CA HIS A 113 -4.52 17.82 4.68
C HIS A 113 -4.01 17.81 6.13
N ASP A 114 -4.88 17.51 7.09
CA ASP A 114 -4.51 17.38 8.50
C ASP A 114 -3.56 16.21 8.74
N VAL A 115 -3.85 15.06 8.12
CA VAL A 115 -2.98 13.87 8.17
C VAL A 115 -1.60 14.19 7.60
N VAL A 116 -1.54 14.77 6.40
CA VAL A 116 -0.29 15.11 5.73
C VAL A 116 0.50 16.15 6.53
N ALA A 117 -0.15 17.21 7.02
CA ALA A 117 0.49 18.23 7.85
C ALA A 117 1.09 17.63 9.12
N TYR A 118 0.35 16.72 9.78
CA TYR A 118 0.84 16.02 10.96
C TYR A 118 2.04 15.12 10.66
N LEU A 119 1.97 14.27 9.63
CA LEU A 119 3.08 13.38 9.24
C LEU A 119 4.35 14.18 8.89
N ARG A 120 4.22 15.28 8.15
CA ARG A 120 5.32 16.22 7.87
C ARG A 120 5.90 16.80 9.15
N SER A 121 5.06 17.29 10.07
CA SER A 121 5.52 17.89 11.35
C SER A 121 6.28 16.91 12.24
N ARG A 122 6.09 15.60 12.04
CA ARG A 122 6.76 14.53 12.77
C ARG A 122 7.94 13.91 12.01
N ASP A 123 8.29 14.45 10.84
CA ASP A 123 9.34 13.91 9.96
C ASP A 123 9.13 12.40 9.67
N VAL A 124 7.88 12.01 9.44
CA VAL A 124 7.51 10.65 9.05
C VAL A 124 7.68 10.51 7.54
N PHE A 125 8.30 9.42 7.08
CA PHE A 125 8.26 9.08 5.66
C PHE A 125 6.87 8.50 5.35
N TYR A 126 6.16 9.08 4.39
CA TYR A 126 4.83 8.64 4.01
C TYR A 126 4.65 8.67 2.49
N ALA A 127 3.78 7.79 1.98
CA ALA A 127 3.52 7.63 0.55
C ALA A 127 2.04 7.45 0.27
N LEU A 128 1.60 7.86 -0.92
CA LEU A 128 0.27 7.52 -1.43
C LEU A 128 0.29 6.10 -2.03
N ASN A 129 -0.53 5.21 -1.47
CA ASN A 129 -0.72 3.85 -2.00
C ASN A 129 -1.68 3.85 -3.19
N HIS A 130 -1.41 2.96 -4.16
CA HIS A 130 -2.21 2.71 -5.38
C HIS A 130 -3.01 3.93 -5.89
N PRO A 131 -2.34 4.97 -6.42
CA PRO A 131 -2.88 6.34 -6.55
C PRO A 131 -4.21 6.50 -7.28
N PHE A 132 -4.61 5.57 -8.16
CA PHE A 132 -5.86 5.70 -8.93
C PHE A 132 -6.97 4.75 -8.46
N PHE A 133 -6.79 4.06 -7.34
CA PHE A 133 -7.74 3.05 -6.88
C PHE A 133 -9.10 3.65 -6.50
N PHE A 134 -9.11 4.70 -5.68
CA PHE A 134 -10.33 5.39 -5.21
C PHE A 134 -10.83 6.47 -6.16
N PHE A 135 -10.00 6.87 -7.12
CA PHE A 135 -10.37 7.89 -8.08
C PHE A 135 -11.33 7.29 -9.13
N THR A 136 -12.49 7.91 -9.25
CA THR A 136 -13.56 7.52 -10.20
C THR A 136 -14.10 8.73 -10.96
N GLY A 137 -13.37 9.86 -10.97
CA GLY A 137 -13.78 11.11 -11.63
C GLY A 137 -14.50 12.10 -10.73
N GLN A 138 -14.18 12.11 -9.43
CA GLN A 138 -14.71 13.09 -8.47
C GLN A 138 -14.32 14.54 -8.81
N MET A 139 -13.23 14.72 -9.57
CA MET A 139 -12.72 15.97 -10.12
C MET A 139 -12.00 15.68 -11.45
N PRO A 140 -11.64 16.69 -12.28
CA PRO A 140 -10.81 16.49 -13.46
C PRO A 140 -9.47 15.80 -13.12
N PHE A 141 -8.95 14.93 -13.99
CA PHE A 141 -7.78 14.12 -13.67
C PHE A 141 -6.52 14.96 -13.49
N ALA A 142 -6.37 16.04 -14.27
CA ALA A 142 -5.24 16.96 -14.11
C ALA A 142 -5.24 17.64 -12.73
N GLU A 143 -6.41 18.08 -12.25
CA GLU A 143 -6.57 18.65 -10.90
C GLU A 143 -6.32 17.60 -9.82
N TYR A 144 -6.74 16.36 -10.05
CA TYR A 144 -6.44 15.25 -9.15
C TYR A 144 -4.93 15.02 -9.02
N VAL A 145 -4.21 14.93 -10.15
CA VAL A 145 -2.75 14.75 -10.15
C VAL A 145 -2.05 15.91 -9.46
N ALA A 146 -2.43 17.16 -9.74
CA ALA A 146 -1.93 18.37 -9.10
C ALA A 146 -1.99 18.28 -7.57
N MET A 147 -3.18 17.96 -7.06
CA MET A 147 -3.43 17.81 -5.64
C MET A 147 -2.56 16.71 -5.04
N LEU A 148 -2.43 15.56 -5.70
CA LEU A 148 -1.61 14.47 -5.20
C LEU A 148 -0.12 14.84 -5.10
N VAL A 149 0.45 15.45 -6.14
CA VAL A 149 1.89 15.82 -6.15
C VAL A 149 2.23 16.93 -5.15
N GLY A 150 1.27 17.80 -4.81
CA GLY A 150 1.43 18.78 -3.73
C GLY A 150 1.34 18.18 -2.31
N LEU A 151 0.68 17.02 -2.16
CA LEU A 151 0.46 16.39 -0.85
C LEU A 151 1.53 15.37 -0.47
N PHE A 152 2.01 14.58 -1.43
CA PHE A 152 2.79 13.38 -1.14
C PHE A 152 4.24 13.48 -1.67
N PRO A 153 5.25 13.19 -0.84
CA PRO A 153 6.65 13.14 -1.26
C PRO A 153 7.00 11.81 -1.93
N ALA A 154 6.13 10.80 -1.81
CA ALA A 154 6.36 9.45 -2.29
C ALA A 154 5.06 8.81 -2.81
N PHE A 155 5.20 7.92 -3.79
CA PHE A 155 4.09 7.26 -4.46
C PHE A 155 4.36 5.77 -4.64
N GLU A 156 3.35 4.95 -4.39
CA GLU A 156 3.36 3.55 -4.78
C GLU A 156 3.15 3.43 -6.29
N VAL A 157 4.24 3.32 -7.03
CA VAL A 157 4.23 3.17 -8.49
C VAL A 157 4.23 1.70 -8.94
N ARG A 158 4.41 0.78 -7.99
CA ARG A 158 4.30 -0.66 -8.21
C ARG A 158 3.52 -1.32 -7.08
N ASN A 159 2.23 -1.53 -7.31
CA ASN A 159 1.36 -2.27 -6.42
C ASN A 159 1.08 -3.68 -7.00
N GLY A 160 1.18 -4.71 -6.15
CA GLY A 160 1.01 -6.12 -6.51
C GLY A 160 -0.42 -6.59 -6.76
N THR A 161 -1.43 -5.76 -6.48
CA THR A 161 -2.85 -5.98 -6.78
C THR A 161 -3.32 -5.16 -7.98
N MET A 162 -2.68 -4.03 -8.29
CA MET A 162 -2.99 -3.17 -9.45
C MET A 162 -2.43 -3.69 -10.77
N LEU A 163 -3.16 -3.45 -11.87
CA LEU A 163 -2.73 -3.87 -13.22
C LEU A 163 -1.43 -3.19 -13.68
N PRO A 164 -0.73 -3.76 -14.69
CA PRO A 164 0.44 -3.12 -15.27
C PRO A 164 0.17 -1.70 -15.77
N GLU A 165 -0.96 -1.47 -16.44
CA GLU A 165 -1.31 -0.15 -16.98
C GLU A 165 -1.48 0.91 -15.89
N HIS A 166 -2.00 0.52 -14.72
CA HIS A 166 -2.14 1.39 -13.55
C HIS A 166 -0.77 1.81 -13.04
N ASN A 167 0.07 0.81 -12.75
CA ASN A 167 1.42 1.00 -12.25
C ASN A 167 2.27 1.85 -13.20
N LEU A 168 2.20 1.57 -14.50
CA LEU A 168 2.89 2.36 -15.54
C LEU A 168 2.33 3.79 -15.67
N LEU A 169 1.07 4.05 -15.33
CA LEU A 169 0.51 5.40 -15.29
C LEU A 169 1.03 6.18 -14.10
N ALA A 170 1.02 5.56 -12.93
CA ALA A 170 1.55 6.18 -11.71
C ALA A 170 3.03 6.54 -11.90
N GLN A 171 3.83 5.57 -12.37
CA GLN A 171 5.25 5.80 -12.65
C GLN A 171 5.49 6.93 -13.66
N ALA A 172 4.74 6.95 -14.78
CA ALA A 172 4.91 7.95 -15.82
C ALA A 172 4.58 9.37 -15.34
N ILE A 173 3.49 9.53 -14.58
CA ILE A 173 3.07 10.82 -14.03
C ILE A 173 4.09 11.31 -13.01
N VAL A 174 4.46 10.48 -12.03
CA VAL A 174 5.42 10.84 -10.99
C VAL A 174 6.78 11.22 -11.60
N SER A 175 7.24 10.47 -12.60
CA SER A 175 8.50 10.79 -13.32
C SER A 175 8.41 12.11 -14.09
N ALA A 176 7.28 12.36 -14.76
CA ALA A 176 7.07 13.59 -15.52
C ALA A 176 7.02 14.82 -14.61
N CYS A 177 6.31 14.75 -13.48
CA CYS A 177 6.22 15.84 -12.51
C CYS A 177 7.59 16.10 -11.86
N GLY A 178 8.34 15.06 -11.50
CA GLY A 178 9.70 15.21 -10.95
C GLY A 178 10.69 15.83 -11.94
N ALA A 179 10.60 15.49 -13.23
CA ALA A 179 11.49 16.03 -14.27
C ALA A 179 11.25 17.53 -14.57
N GLN A 180 10.08 18.08 -14.21
CA GLN A 180 9.69 19.46 -14.52
C GLN A 180 10.01 20.45 -13.40
N GLY A 181 10.95 20.11 -12.52
CA GLY A 181 11.41 21.00 -11.44
C GLY A 181 10.71 20.78 -10.09
N GLY A 182 9.87 19.75 -9.97
CA GLY A 182 9.33 19.34 -8.67
C GLY A 182 10.37 18.65 -7.79
N PRO A 183 10.06 18.43 -6.50
CA PRO A 183 10.93 17.64 -5.63
C PRO A 183 11.10 16.22 -6.20
N PRO A 184 12.25 15.55 -5.98
CA PRO A 184 12.43 14.19 -6.42
C PRO A 184 11.46 13.28 -5.65
N PHE A 185 10.35 12.92 -6.27
CA PHE A 185 9.36 12.03 -5.68
C PHE A 185 9.94 10.63 -5.52
N VAL A 186 9.72 10.06 -4.34
CA VAL A 186 10.19 8.70 -4.04
C VAL A 186 9.21 7.68 -4.61
N MET A 187 9.72 6.77 -5.42
CA MET A 187 8.93 5.75 -6.09
C MET A 187 9.06 4.41 -5.37
N ILE A 188 8.00 3.99 -4.68
CA ILE A 188 7.97 2.75 -3.89
C ILE A 188 7.06 1.69 -4.52
N GLY A 189 7.20 0.46 -4.03
CA GLY A 189 6.32 -0.65 -4.36
C GLY A 189 6.06 -1.59 -3.18
N GLY A 190 4.92 -2.25 -3.24
CA GLY A 190 4.47 -3.21 -2.24
C GLY A 190 3.47 -4.21 -2.82
N SER A 191 3.31 -5.34 -2.15
CA SER A 191 2.51 -6.46 -2.66
C SER A 191 1.01 -6.28 -2.50
N ASP A 192 0.60 -5.42 -1.57
CA ASP A 192 -0.77 -5.23 -1.10
C ASP A 192 -1.43 -6.61 -0.80
N ALA A 193 -0.64 -7.50 -0.20
CA ALA A 193 -1.02 -8.89 -0.03
C ALA A 193 -1.88 -9.08 1.22
N HIS A 194 -3.00 -9.76 1.02
CA HIS A 194 -3.95 -10.18 2.06
C HIS A 194 -3.85 -11.70 2.33
N THR A 195 -2.96 -12.37 1.61
CA THR A 195 -2.58 -13.77 1.80
C THR A 195 -1.07 -13.95 1.70
N LEU A 196 -0.56 -14.96 2.41
CA LEU A 196 0.87 -15.33 2.38
C LEU A 196 1.42 -15.63 0.98
N ALA A 197 0.56 -15.93 0.00
CA ALA A 197 0.99 -16.20 -1.37
C ALA A 197 1.51 -14.93 -2.07
N GLY A 198 0.97 -13.77 -1.69
CA GLY A 198 1.30 -12.46 -2.25
C GLY A 198 2.47 -11.74 -1.60
N VAL A 199 2.69 -12.01 -0.32
CA VAL A 199 3.74 -11.35 0.48
C VAL A 199 5.07 -11.34 -0.27
N ALA A 200 5.70 -10.18 -0.36
CA ALA A 200 7.00 -9.94 -0.98
C ALA A 200 7.11 -10.38 -2.45
N THR A 201 6.00 -10.51 -3.19
CA THR A 201 6.06 -10.68 -4.66
C THR A 201 6.30 -9.35 -5.40
N THR A 202 6.13 -8.24 -4.69
CA THR A 202 6.34 -6.86 -5.11
C THR A 202 6.96 -6.14 -3.93
N PHE A 203 7.97 -5.32 -4.18
CA PHE A 203 8.80 -4.78 -3.11
C PHE A 203 9.47 -3.47 -3.53
N THR A 204 10.10 -2.83 -2.56
CA THR A 204 10.96 -1.66 -2.73
C THR A 204 12.40 -2.06 -2.43
N GLU A 205 13.30 -1.67 -3.32
CA GLU A 205 14.74 -1.72 -3.11
C GLU A 205 15.25 -0.35 -2.68
N VAL A 206 16.23 -0.33 -1.80
CA VAL A 206 16.98 0.85 -1.41
C VAL A 206 18.46 0.54 -1.61
N THR A 207 19.14 1.32 -2.45
CA THR A 207 20.57 1.15 -2.73
C THR A 207 21.43 1.99 -1.78
N GLY A 208 22.47 1.38 -1.22
CA GLY A 208 23.60 2.05 -0.57
C GLY A 208 24.34 2.99 -1.52
N ARG A 209 25.10 3.94 -0.98
CA ARG A 209 26.02 4.77 -1.79
C ARG A 209 27.36 4.03 -2.03
N ASP A 210 28.27 4.64 -2.79
CA ASP A 210 29.59 4.08 -3.13
C ASP A 210 30.42 3.66 -1.89
N GLU A 211 31.43 2.80 -2.10
CA GLU A 211 32.21 2.04 -1.09
C GLU A 211 32.73 2.83 0.13
N GLN A 212 32.86 4.15 0.02
CA GLN A 212 33.42 5.02 1.06
C GLN A 212 32.33 5.53 2.03
N GLU A 213 31.13 5.83 1.55
CA GLU A 213 29.96 6.14 2.38
C GLU A 213 29.32 4.85 2.93
N GLU A 214 29.47 3.71 2.24
CA GLU A 214 29.12 2.39 2.78
C GLU A 214 29.82 2.10 4.11
N ARG A 215 31.06 2.57 4.34
CA ARG A 215 31.79 2.35 5.62
C ARG A 215 31.25 3.16 6.80
N GLU A 216 30.70 4.34 6.54
CA GLU A 216 30.05 5.20 7.56
C GLU A 216 28.56 4.83 7.72
N GLU A 217 27.86 4.49 6.63
CA GLU A 217 26.47 3.98 6.62
C GLU A 217 26.35 2.53 7.12
N SER A 218 27.44 1.76 7.19
CA SER A 218 27.47 0.41 7.80
C SER A 218 27.11 0.42 9.30
N HIS A 219 27.08 1.58 9.95
CA HIS A 219 26.62 1.73 11.33
C HIS A 219 25.10 1.87 11.38
N GLY A 220 24.46 0.95 12.12
CA GLY A 220 23.02 0.93 12.33
C GLY A 220 22.39 -0.36 11.82
N SER A 221 21.19 -0.66 12.34
CA SER A 221 20.45 -1.87 11.98
C SER A 221 20.02 -1.84 10.49
N PRO A 222 19.73 -2.99 9.85
CA PRO A 222 19.22 -3.04 8.48
C PRO A 222 18.00 -2.13 8.27
N ARG A 223 17.07 -2.08 9.22
CA ARG A 223 15.89 -1.19 9.12
C ARG A 223 16.29 0.29 9.10
N ASP A 224 17.25 0.72 9.91
CA ASP A 224 17.65 2.13 10.00
C ASP A 224 18.26 2.60 8.68
N ARG A 225 19.10 1.75 8.07
CA ARG A 225 19.69 2.01 6.74
C ARG A 225 18.62 2.08 5.66
N PHE A 226 17.65 1.16 5.68
CA PHE A 226 16.56 1.15 4.71
C PHE A 226 15.69 2.40 4.81
N VAL A 227 15.23 2.78 6.02
CA VAL A 227 14.40 3.97 6.25
C VAL A 227 15.16 5.26 5.88
N ARG A 228 16.45 5.34 6.21
CA ARG A 228 17.30 6.48 5.81
C ARG A 228 17.39 6.58 4.28
N GLY A 229 17.53 5.46 3.59
CA GLY A 229 17.58 5.46 2.13
C GLY A 229 16.25 5.81 1.47
N LEU A 230 15.11 5.42 2.06
CA LEU A 230 13.78 5.91 1.65
C LEU A 230 13.69 7.44 1.74
N ARG A 231 14.05 8.00 2.90
CA ARG A 231 14.05 9.47 3.13
C ARG A 231 15.01 10.22 2.21
N ALA A 232 16.11 9.58 1.82
CA ALA A 232 17.08 10.11 0.87
C ALA A 232 16.67 9.95 -0.61
N GLY A 233 15.47 9.41 -0.89
CA GLY A 233 14.97 9.21 -2.25
C GLY A 233 15.70 8.14 -3.05
N ARG A 234 16.37 7.19 -2.39
CA ARG A 234 17.13 6.10 -3.03
C ARG A 234 16.29 4.84 -3.29
N ALA A 235 14.97 4.99 -3.25
CA ALA A 235 14.05 3.87 -3.40
C ALA A 235 13.77 3.57 -4.87
N ARG A 236 13.64 2.28 -5.18
CA ARG A 236 13.16 1.80 -6.47
C ARG A 236 12.14 0.69 -6.26
N ALA A 237 10.98 0.85 -6.88
CA ALA A 237 9.94 -0.17 -6.90
C ALA A 237 10.26 -1.30 -7.89
N ASP A 238 10.06 -2.56 -7.50
CA ASP A 238 10.20 -3.72 -8.38
C ASP A 238 9.23 -4.87 -7.99
N GLY A 239 9.23 -5.93 -8.80
CA GLY A 239 8.44 -7.14 -8.61
C GLY A 239 7.19 -7.18 -9.47
N ARG A 240 6.28 -8.07 -9.10
CA ARG A 240 5.13 -8.43 -9.95
C ARG A 240 4.07 -7.33 -9.96
N HIS A 241 3.36 -7.26 -11.07
CA HIS A 241 2.11 -6.52 -11.15
C HIS A 241 0.93 -7.40 -10.74
N GLY A 242 -0.19 -6.75 -10.43
CA GLY A 242 -1.49 -7.38 -10.34
C GLY A 242 -1.98 -7.95 -11.66
N SER A 243 -2.92 -8.88 -11.55
CA SER A 243 -3.64 -9.48 -12.67
C SER A 243 -4.94 -10.06 -12.15
N THR A 244 -5.88 -10.38 -13.05
CA THR A 244 -7.12 -11.07 -12.68
C THR A 244 -6.88 -12.37 -11.91
N LEU A 245 -5.89 -13.17 -12.34
CA LEU A 245 -5.56 -14.43 -11.65
C LEU A 245 -4.92 -14.19 -10.28
N ARG A 246 -4.11 -13.14 -10.16
CA ARG A 246 -3.49 -12.73 -8.90
C ARG A 246 -4.55 -12.33 -7.88
N GLU A 247 -5.49 -11.47 -8.26
CA GLU A 247 -6.60 -11.04 -7.40
C GLU A 247 -7.53 -12.19 -7.05
N ALA A 248 -7.94 -13.01 -8.03
CA ALA A 248 -8.77 -14.17 -7.77
C ALA A 248 -8.10 -15.11 -6.75
N ARG A 249 -6.79 -15.35 -6.87
CA ARG A 249 -6.04 -16.17 -5.91
C ARG A 249 -6.03 -15.58 -4.51
N GLU A 250 -5.93 -14.26 -4.36
CA GLU A 250 -6.05 -13.59 -3.06
C GLU A 250 -7.44 -13.83 -2.46
N ILE A 251 -8.51 -13.54 -3.22
CA ILE A 251 -9.89 -13.72 -2.76
C ILE A 251 -10.14 -15.19 -2.36
N TYR A 252 -9.75 -16.15 -3.20
CA TYR A 252 -9.87 -17.57 -2.87
C TYR A 252 -9.07 -17.96 -1.63
N GLY A 253 -7.86 -17.40 -1.46
CA GLY A 253 -7.05 -17.65 -0.27
C GLY A 253 -7.71 -17.13 1.00
N VAL A 254 -8.28 -15.92 0.97
CA VAL A 254 -9.05 -15.34 2.08
C VAL A 254 -10.30 -16.18 2.39
N VAL A 255 -11.06 -16.59 1.37
CA VAL A 255 -12.24 -17.46 1.52
C VAL A 255 -11.86 -18.79 2.15
N ALA A 256 -10.78 -19.43 1.68
CA ALA A 256 -10.30 -20.70 2.24
C ALA A 256 -9.89 -20.56 3.72
N ARG A 257 -9.25 -19.45 4.09
CA ARG A 257 -8.89 -19.16 5.50
C ARG A 257 -10.11 -18.83 6.35
N TYR A 258 -11.09 -18.13 5.80
CA TYR A 258 -12.37 -17.94 6.47
C TYR A 258 -13.05 -19.27 6.78
N TRP A 259 -13.13 -20.20 5.81
CA TRP A 259 -13.67 -21.53 6.05
C TRP A 259 -12.90 -22.32 7.10
N ALA A 260 -11.56 -22.29 7.06
CA ALA A 260 -10.75 -22.88 8.11
C ALA A 260 -11.14 -22.32 9.50
N SER A 261 -11.37 -21.00 9.61
CA SER A 261 -11.81 -20.38 10.86
C SER A 261 -13.21 -20.83 11.33
N LEU A 262 -14.12 -21.13 10.40
CA LEU A 262 -15.46 -21.63 10.72
C LEU A 262 -15.41 -23.02 11.36
N VAL A 263 -14.49 -23.88 10.93
CA VAL A 263 -14.29 -25.23 11.48
C VAL A 263 -13.29 -25.28 12.63
N GLY A 264 -12.79 -24.13 13.09
CA GLY A 264 -11.92 -24.02 14.26
C GLY A 264 -10.41 -24.04 13.97
N GLY A 265 -10.00 -23.93 12.71
CA GLY A 265 -8.61 -23.73 12.34
C GLY A 265 -8.17 -22.26 12.46
N GLY A 266 -6.89 -22.03 12.77
CA GLY A 266 -6.32 -20.69 12.95
C GLY A 266 -6.68 -20.06 14.30
N ARG A 267 -6.67 -18.72 14.37
CA ARG A 267 -6.98 -17.99 15.61
C ARG A 267 -8.43 -18.20 16.07
N PRO A 268 -8.66 -18.41 17.38
CA PRO A 268 -10.00 -18.36 17.94
C PRO A 268 -10.58 -16.96 17.79
N GLY A 269 -11.59 -16.78 16.93
CA GLY A 269 -12.19 -15.45 16.70
C GLY A 269 -13.72 -15.43 16.52
N LEU A 270 -14.33 -16.58 16.22
CA LEU A 270 -15.76 -16.71 15.96
C LEU A 270 -16.45 -17.57 17.02
N SER A 271 -17.55 -17.05 17.57
CA SER A 271 -18.46 -17.79 18.45
C SER A 271 -19.19 -18.89 17.68
N LEU A 272 -19.69 -19.90 18.39
CA LEU A 272 -20.45 -21.01 17.78
C LEU A 272 -21.62 -20.54 16.89
N PRO A 273 -22.48 -19.57 17.30
CA PRO A 273 -23.55 -19.08 16.42
C PRO A 273 -23.04 -18.44 15.13
N ARG A 274 -21.90 -17.74 15.18
CA ARG A 274 -21.29 -17.12 13.99
C ARG A 274 -20.68 -18.15 13.06
N ARG A 275 -20.08 -19.20 13.60
CA ARG A 275 -19.61 -20.34 12.81
C ARG A 275 -20.77 -21.01 12.09
N ALA A 276 -21.89 -21.26 12.79
CA ALA A 276 -23.09 -21.84 12.20
C ALA A 276 -23.67 -20.96 11.07
N LEU A 277 -23.79 -19.64 11.29
CA LEU A 277 -24.22 -18.70 10.26
C LEU A 277 -23.30 -18.70 9.04
N GLY A 278 -21.99 -18.65 9.26
CA GLY A 278 -20.99 -18.68 8.19
C GLY A 278 -21.00 -19.98 7.38
N LEU A 279 -21.21 -21.12 8.04
CA LEU A 279 -21.35 -22.42 7.38
C LEU A 279 -22.63 -22.50 6.56
N ALA A 280 -23.76 -22.02 7.10
CA ALA A 280 -25.03 -21.95 6.37
C ALA A 280 -24.93 -21.05 5.13
N PHE A 281 -24.32 -19.87 5.27
CA PHE A 281 -24.06 -18.97 4.14
C PHE A 281 -23.17 -19.65 3.09
N SER A 282 -22.06 -20.26 3.52
CA SER A 282 -21.11 -20.93 2.62
C SER A 282 -21.76 -22.08 1.85
N ALA A 283 -22.63 -22.86 2.48
CA ALA A 283 -23.39 -23.93 1.84
C ALA A 283 -24.34 -23.41 0.76
N VAL A 284 -25.00 -22.28 1.00
CA VAL A 284 -25.87 -21.63 0.00
C VAL A 284 -25.06 -21.07 -1.17
N THR A 285 -23.86 -20.54 -0.92
CA THR A 285 -23.02 -19.93 -1.95
C THR A 285 -22.13 -20.91 -2.72
N LEU A 286 -22.01 -22.16 -2.28
CA LEU A 286 -21.15 -23.20 -2.89
C LEU A 286 -21.32 -23.34 -4.41
N PRO A 287 -22.54 -23.30 -4.99
CA PRO A 287 -22.72 -23.38 -6.45
C PRO A 287 -22.12 -22.17 -7.21
N PHE A 288 -21.80 -21.09 -6.50
CA PHE A 288 -21.26 -19.84 -7.05
C PHE A 288 -19.78 -19.64 -6.71
N GLU A 289 -19.04 -20.71 -6.44
CA GLU A 289 -17.59 -20.62 -6.15
C GLU A 289 -16.76 -20.07 -7.32
N PHE A 290 -17.30 -19.96 -8.53
CA PHE A 290 -16.67 -19.24 -9.64
C PHE A 290 -16.77 -17.70 -9.50
N SER A 291 -17.63 -17.20 -8.61
CA SER A 291 -17.92 -15.78 -8.47
C SER A 291 -16.70 -14.93 -8.10
N PRO A 292 -15.74 -15.36 -7.24
CA PRO A 292 -14.52 -14.58 -7.00
C PRO A 292 -13.71 -14.32 -8.26
N LEU A 293 -13.57 -15.32 -9.15
CA LEU A 293 -12.88 -15.15 -10.42
C LEU A 293 -13.64 -14.19 -11.35
N LEU A 294 -14.97 -14.28 -11.39
CA LEU A 294 -15.79 -13.36 -12.18
C LEU A 294 -15.70 -11.93 -11.64
N VAL A 295 -15.78 -11.74 -10.32
CA VAL A 295 -15.65 -10.44 -9.66
C VAL A 295 -14.28 -9.84 -9.96
N ALA A 296 -13.20 -10.59 -9.77
CA ALA A 296 -11.85 -10.13 -10.12
C ALA A 296 -11.71 -9.77 -11.61
N ALA A 297 -12.32 -10.56 -12.50
CA ALA A 297 -12.30 -10.26 -13.93
C ALA A 297 -13.06 -8.97 -14.27
N LEU A 298 -14.20 -8.72 -13.62
CA LEU A 298 -14.99 -7.50 -13.80
C LEU A 298 -14.28 -6.28 -13.21
N ASP A 299 -13.71 -6.41 -12.00
CA ASP A 299 -12.97 -5.34 -11.34
C ASP A 299 -11.75 -4.93 -12.17
N LYS A 300 -10.89 -5.88 -12.57
CA LYS A 300 -9.72 -5.59 -13.41
C LYS A 300 -10.10 -5.02 -14.78
N ARG A 301 -11.22 -5.44 -15.37
CA ARG A 301 -11.74 -4.82 -16.61
C ARG A 301 -12.14 -3.36 -16.37
N ALA A 302 -12.81 -3.07 -15.26
CA ALA A 302 -13.20 -1.72 -14.89
C ALA A 302 -11.97 -0.84 -14.58
N GLU A 303 -11.00 -1.35 -13.82
CA GLU A 303 -9.71 -0.71 -13.56
C GLU A 303 -9.01 -0.34 -14.88
N ALA A 304 -8.84 -1.31 -15.79
CA ALA A 304 -8.19 -1.08 -17.07
C ALA A 304 -8.92 -0.02 -17.91
N ALA A 305 -10.26 0.00 -17.88
CA ALA A 305 -11.04 1.01 -18.58
C ALA A 305 -10.82 2.42 -18.00
N ARG A 306 -10.83 2.56 -16.66
CA ARG A 306 -10.58 3.83 -15.95
C ARG A 306 -9.17 4.34 -16.24
N VAL A 307 -8.15 3.50 -16.03
CA VAL A 307 -6.74 3.86 -16.24
C VAL A 307 -6.46 4.24 -17.69
N ARG A 308 -7.07 3.56 -18.68
CA ARG A 308 -6.96 3.98 -20.08
C ARG A 308 -7.60 5.33 -20.35
N ALA A 309 -8.68 5.69 -19.66
CA ALA A 309 -9.28 7.02 -19.76
C ALA A 309 -8.34 8.09 -19.17
N TYR A 310 -7.80 7.84 -17.97
CA TYR A 310 -6.83 8.73 -17.32
C TYR A 310 -5.57 8.93 -18.15
N ARG A 311 -5.05 7.85 -18.76
CA ARG A 311 -3.93 7.95 -19.70
C ARG A 311 -4.23 8.90 -20.86
N ARG A 312 -5.39 8.76 -21.51
CA ARG A 312 -5.77 9.62 -22.63
C ARG A 312 -5.90 11.09 -22.20
N GLU A 313 -6.48 11.34 -21.03
CA GLU A 313 -6.60 12.69 -20.49
C GLU A 313 -5.22 13.30 -20.18
N TRP A 314 -4.33 12.52 -19.57
CA TRP A 314 -2.95 12.91 -19.30
C TRP A 314 -2.16 13.22 -20.57
N ASP A 315 -2.19 12.31 -21.55
CA ASP A 315 -1.47 12.47 -22.80
C ASP A 315 -2.01 13.68 -23.59
N ALA A 316 -3.33 13.92 -23.55
CA ALA A 316 -3.95 15.09 -24.16
C ALA A 316 -3.52 16.40 -23.47
N ALA A 317 -3.45 16.42 -22.14
CA ALA A 317 -2.95 17.57 -21.38
C ALA A 317 -1.47 17.84 -21.72
N ALA A 318 -0.62 16.80 -21.67
CA ALA A 318 0.81 16.90 -21.94
C ALA A 318 1.15 17.31 -23.39
N ALA A 319 0.28 17.02 -24.35
CA ALA A 319 0.48 17.37 -25.76
C ALA A 319 0.23 18.86 -26.09
N THR A 320 -0.40 19.62 -25.19
CA THR A 320 -0.66 21.06 -25.42
C THR A 320 0.42 21.92 -24.76
N PRO A 321 0.89 23.03 -25.38
CA PRO A 321 1.85 23.92 -24.74
C PRO A 321 1.35 24.47 -23.39
N THR A 322 0.06 24.77 -23.30
CA THR A 322 -0.60 25.22 -22.08
C THR A 322 -0.69 24.10 -21.03
N GLY A 323 -1.00 22.87 -21.44
CA GLY A 323 -1.08 21.74 -20.51
C GLY A 323 0.28 21.24 -20.06
N ALA A 324 1.31 21.32 -20.90
CA ALA A 324 2.71 21.08 -20.51
C ALA A 324 3.18 22.15 -19.49
N ALA A 325 2.82 23.43 -19.71
CA ALA A 325 3.07 24.49 -18.75
C ALA A 325 2.25 24.33 -17.46
N ALA A 326 1.01 23.83 -17.56
CA ALA A 326 0.18 23.53 -16.39
C ALA A 326 0.81 22.41 -15.57
N ILE A 327 1.19 21.28 -16.18
CA ILE A 327 1.89 20.17 -15.50
C ILE A 327 3.21 20.66 -14.87
N ALA A 328 3.91 21.60 -15.50
CA ALA A 328 5.12 22.19 -14.94
C ALA A 328 4.81 23.12 -13.75
N ASN A 329 3.71 23.87 -13.80
CA ASN A 329 3.25 24.70 -12.70
C ASN A 329 2.70 23.87 -11.52
N LEU A 330 2.14 22.69 -11.78
CA LEU A 330 1.73 21.74 -10.73
C LEU A 330 2.92 21.34 -9.84
N ALA A 331 4.13 21.30 -10.40
CA ALA A 331 5.35 21.03 -9.67
C ALA A 331 5.84 22.25 -8.86
N ALA A 332 5.67 23.47 -9.40
CA ALA A 332 6.17 24.72 -8.80
C ALA A 332 5.29 25.26 -7.66
N GLU A 333 3.97 25.10 -7.70
CA GLU A 333 3.08 25.58 -6.63
C GLU A 333 3.25 24.79 -5.32
N SER A 334 3.79 23.58 -5.38
CA SER A 334 4.11 22.73 -4.21
C SER A 334 5.23 23.29 -3.31
N GLU A 335 6.02 24.27 -3.77
CA GLU A 335 7.05 24.94 -2.96
C GLU A 335 6.51 26.12 -2.12
N SER A 336 5.27 26.56 -2.35
CA SER A 336 4.73 27.81 -1.78
C SER A 336 3.81 27.63 -0.56
N THR A 337 3.58 26.40 -0.10
CA THR A 337 2.71 26.06 1.04
C THR A 337 3.36 25.04 1.97
#